data_AF-C4IH34-F1
#
_entry.id   AF-C4IH34-F1
#
_cell.length_a   1.000
_cell.length_b   1.000
_cell.length_c   1.000
_cell.angle_alpha   90.00
_cell.angle_beta   90.00
_cell.angle_gamma   90.00
#
_symmetry.space_group_name_H-M   'P 1'
#
loop_
_entity.id
_entity.type
_entity.pdbx_description
1 polymer ?
#
loop_
_entity_poly.entity_id
_entity_poly.type
_entity_poly.pdbx_seq_one_letter_code
_entity_poly.pdbx_strand_id
1 'polypeptide(L)'
;MRKKPGFTLIEMIIVMGMTVLIMGIALSVFMTGNKVFSESDIKTTLQMEAKDIQENISEICMNSSKIILCEIDSDNVTEEPYNGEIMSNKFISISGEETRDKKWLQVSKLSLESLTKNSGVNSYNNITNLENVNISYDENTKILKIGSKKTVVYVKHFYVQPLNLNDNNNKISTSKGLKFNIILEKNKSGKTIEYTIDFTVTFRNI
;
A
#
# COMPACT_ATOMS: atom_id res chain seq x y z
N MET A 1 62.29 -22.29 -45.41
CA MET A 1 60.97 -22.12 -44.75
C MET A 1 61.18 -21.38 -43.43
N ARG A 2 60.68 -20.15 -43.27
CA ARG A 2 60.70 -19.44 -41.98
C ARG A 2 59.71 -20.13 -41.03
N LYS A 3 60.16 -20.60 -39.86
CA LYS A 3 59.27 -21.12 -38.81
C LYS A 3 58.36 -19.98 -38.35
N LYS A 4 57.05 -20.19 -38.37
CA LYS A 4 56.09 -19.25 -37.78
C LYS A 4 56.34 -19.24 -36.26
N PRO A 5 56.39 -18.07 -35.60
CA PRO A 5 56.55 -18.02 -34.15
C PRO A 5 55.33 -18.70 -33.51
N GLY A 6 55.58 -19.78 -32.77
CA GLY A 6 54.56 -20.45 -31.97
C GLY A 6 54.42 -19.76 -30.62
N PHE A 7 53.20 -19.67 -30.10
CA PHE A 7 52.95 -19.14 -28.76
C PHE A 7 53.63 -20.01 -27.69
N THR A 8 54.21 -19.35 -26.69
CA THR A 8 54.79 -20.04 -25.55
C THR A 8 53.72 -20.39 -24.51
N LEU A 9 53.94 -21.49 -23.76
CA LEU A 9 53.02 -21.92 -22.71
C LEU A 9 52.78 -20.83 -21.66
N ILE A 10 53.82 -20.05 -21.36
CA ILE A 10 53.77 -18.96 -20.37
C ILE A 10 52.87 -17.80 -20.84
N GLU A 11 52.91 -17.43 -22.12
CA GLU A 11 52.01 -16.42 -22.68
C GLU A 11 50.55 -16.86 -22.59
N MET A 12 50.26 -18.13 -22.86
CA MET A 12 48.93 -18.72 -22.72
C MET A 12 48.39 -18.63 -21.28
N ILE A 13 49.24 -18.94 -20.28
CA ILE A 13 48.86 -18.86 -18.86
C ILE A 13 48.59 -17.41 -18.44
N ILE A 14 49.43 -16.46 -18.88
CA ILE A 14 49.25 -15.03 -18.60
C ILE A 14 47.93 -14.52 -19.20
N VAL A 15 47.65 -14.86 -20.46
CA VAL A 15 46.41 -14.44 -21.14
C VAL A 15 45.17 -15.04 -20.48
N MET A 16 45.20 -16.31 -20.09
CA MET A 16 44.09 -16.93 -19.33
C MET A 16 43.88 -16.24 -17.98
N GLY A 17 44.96 -15.97 -17.23
CA GLY A 17 44.88 -15.27 -15.95
C GLY A 17 44.29 -13.88 -16.07
N MET A 18 44.72 -13.10 -17.06
CA MET A 18 44.15 -11.78 -17.34
C MET A 18 42.68 -11.88 -17.76
N THR A 19 42.31 -12.88 -18.57
CA THR A 19 40.92 -13.08 -19.01
C THR A 19 40.00 -13.37 -17.83
N VAL A 20 40.41 -14.26 -16.91
CA VAL A 20 39.62 -14.59 -15.71
C VAL A 20 39.46 -13.37 -14.80
N LEU A 21 40.51 -12.56 -14.62
CA LEU A 21 40.44 -11.34 -13.83
C LEU A 21 39.46 -10.33 -14.44
N ILE A 22 39.55 -10.07 -15.75
CA ILE A 22 38.65 -9.15 -16.45
C ILE A 22 37.21 -9.67 -16.37
N MET A 23 37.00 -10.96 -16.58
CA MET A 23 35.68 -11.59 -16.51
C MET A 23 35.07 -11.49 -15.10
N GLY A 24 35.88 -11.70 -14.05
CA GLY A 24 35.43 -11.55 -12.67
C GLY A 24 34.94 -10.14 -12.35
N ILE A 25 35.68 -9.12 -12.78
CA ILE A 25 35.28 -7.71 -12.61
C ILE A 25 34.01 -7.41 -13.43
N ALA A 26 33.97 -7.82 -14.69
CA ALA A 26 32.82 -7.58 -15.57
C ALA A 26 31.54 -8.24 -15.04
N LEU A 27 31.62 -9.49 -14.57
CA LEU A 27 30.49 -10.21 -13.99
C LEU A 27 29.99 -9.54 -12.70
N SER A 28 30.89 -9.08 -11.84
CA SER A 28 30.53 -8.37 -10.60
C SER A 28 29.77 -7.07 -10.90
N VAL A 29 30.25 -6.28 -11.86
CA VAL A 29 29.58 -5.05 -12.30
C VAL A 29 28.23 -5.36 -12.92
N PHE A 30 28.14 -6.38 -13.77
CA PHE A 30 26.90 -6.79 -14.42
C PHE A 30 25.83 -7.23 -13.40
N MET A 31 26.21 -8.06 -12.42
CA MET A 31 25.30 -8.52 -11.37
C MET A 31 24.82 -7.36 -10.49
N THR A 32 25.73 -6.45 -10.11
CA THR A 32 25.40 -5.27 -9.31
C THR A 32 24.48 -4.33 -10.08
N GLY A 33 24.78 -4.07 -11.35
CA GLY A 33 23.95 -3.25 -12.24
C GLY A 33 22.53 -3.79 -12.35
N ASN A 34 22.38 -5.08 -12.68
CA ASN A 34 21.07 -5.72 -12.79
C ASN A 34 20.27 -5.66 -11.48
N LYS A 35 20.94 -5.79 -10.33
CA LYS A 35 20.29 -5.65 -9.02
C LYS A 35 19.74 -4.24 -8.81
N VAL A 36 20.54 -3.21 -9.09
CA VAL A 36 20.14 -1.81 -8.94
C VAL A 36 19.01 -1.44 -9.90
N PHE A 37 19.09 -1.88 -11.15
CA PHE A 37 18.02 -1.67 -12.14
C PHE A 37 16.73 -2.37 -11.72
N SER A 38 16.80 -3.64 -11.30
CA SER A 38 15.62 -4.36 -10.83
C SER A 38 14.99 -3.74 -9.58
N GLU A 39 15.79 -3.20 -8.67
CA GLU A 39 15.30 -2.49 -7.49
C GLU A 39 14.59 -1.19 -7.88
N SER A 40 15.17 -0.44 -8.81
CA SER A 40 14.59 0.81 -9.31
C SER A 40 13.26 0.58 -10.05
N ASP A 41 13.20 -0.47 -10.86
CA ASP A 41 11.99 -0.90 -11.57
C ASP A 41 10.85 -1.27 -10.60
N ILE A 42 11.15 -2.06 -9.56
CA ILE A 42 10.18 -2.41 -8.52
C ILE A 42 9.72 -1.18 -7.76
N LYS A 43 10.66 -0.33 -7.33
CA LYS A 43 10.32 0.88 -6.58
C LYS A 43 9.40 1.79 -7.40
N THR A 44 9.70 1.97 -8.68
CA THR A 44 8.86 2.75 -9.61
C THR A 44 7.48 2.11 -9.76
N THR A 45 7.41 0.78 -9.91
CA THR A 45 6.14 0.04 -9.97
C THR A 45 5.30 0.28 -8.71
N LEU A 46 5.90 0.12 -7.52
CA LEU A 46 5.23 0.34 -6.24
C LEU A 46 4.78 1.79 -6.08
N GLN A 47 5.59 2.76 -6.51
CA GLN A 47 5.23 4.19 -6.50
C GLN A 47 4.03 4.52 -7.39
N MET A 48 3.99 3.95 -8.61
CA MET A 48 2.85 4.15 -9.51
C MET A 48 1.58 3.52 -8.95
N GLU A 49 1.68 2.30 -8.41
CA GLU A 49 0.54 1.61 -7.79
C GLU A 49 0.05 2.35 -6.55
N ALA A 50 0.97 2.86 -5.74
CA ALA A 50 0.67 3.71 -4.59
C ALA A 50 -0.10 4.98 -4.96
N LYS A 51 0.33 5.67 -6.03
CA LYS A 51 -0.35 6.85 -6.55
C LYS A 51 -1.78 6.50 -6.99
N ASP A 52 -1.93 5.41 -7.74
CA ASP A 52 -3.24 4.94 -8.21
C ASP A 52 -4.17 4.57 -7.03
N ILE A 53 -3.67 3.87 -6.02
CA ILE A 53 -4.42 3.57 -4.79
C ILE A 53 -4.88 4.87 -4.11
N GLN A 54 -3.96 5.82 -3.92
CA GLN A 54 -4.27 7.09 -3.27
C GLN A 54 -5.34 7.86 -4.06
N GLU A 55 -5.23 7.95 -5.38
CA GLU A 55 -6.21 8.62 -6.23
C GLU A 55 -7.59 7.96 -6.14
N ASN A 56 -7.68 6.63 -6.28
CA ASN A 56 -8.96 5.89 -6.21
C ASN A 56 -9.61 5.99 -4.83
N ILE A 57 -8.86 5.77 -3.74
CA ILE A 57 -9.41 5.89 -2.38
C ILE A 57 -9.83 7.32 -2.09
N SER A 58 -9.04 8.30 -2.53
CA SER A 58 -9.38 9.72 -2.35
C SER A 58 -10.64 10.10 -3.13
N GLU A 59 -10.78 9.67 -4.38
CA GLU A 59 -11.99 9.89 -5.18
C GLU A 59 -13.23 9.30 -4.47
N ILE A 60 -13.15 8.06 -4.00
CA ILE A 60 -14.25 7.41 -3.27
C ILE A 60 -14.58 8.20 -2.00
N CYS A 61 -13.59 8.50 -1.16
CA CYS A 61 -13.83 9.20 0.10
C CYS A 61 -14.36 10.62 -0.12
N MET A 62 -13.84 11.38 -1.10
CA MET A 62 -14.34 12.72 -1.42
C MET A 62 -15.79 12.69 -1.93
N ASN A 63 -16.18 11.62 -2.62
CA ASN A 63 -17.56 11.40 -3.07
C ASN A 63 -18.43 10.73 -2.00
N SER A 64 -17.85 10.30 -0.88
CA SER A 64 -18.59 9.66 0.21
C SER A 64 -19.29 10.69 1.10
N SER A 65 -20.43 10.28 1.64
CA SER A 65 -21.21 11.02 2.63
C SER A 65 -20.98 10.47 4.03
N LYS A 66 -21.02 9.14 4.18
CA LYS A 66 -20.85 8.47 5.47
C LYS A 66 -20.18 7.10 5.35
N ILE A 67 -19.65 6.61 6.46
CA ILE A 67 -19.17 5.23 6.60
C ILE A 67 -20.36 4.37 7.08
N ILE A 68 -20.67 3.31 6.33
CA ILE A 68 -21.77 2.37 6.65
C ILE A 68 -21.26 1.16 7.42
N LEU A 69 -20.04 0.71 7.11
CA LEU A 69 -19.47 -0.51 7.67
C LEU A 69 -17.96 -0.36 7.82
N CYS A 70 -17.43 -0.78 8.95
CA CYS A 70 -16.02 -0.98 9.21
C CYS A 70 -15.86 -2.32 9.94
N GLU A 71 -15.08 -3.23 9.36
CA GLU A 71 -14.77 -4.53 9.94
C GLU A 71 -13.27 -4.65 10.24
N ILE A 72 -12.96 -5.23 11.39
CA ILE A 72 -11.61 -5.57 11.86
C ILE A 72 -11.64 -7.00 12.39
N ASP A 73 -10.86 -7.90 11.80
CA ASP A 73 -10.82 -9.32 12.16
C ASP A 73 -12.20 -10.02 12.11
N SER A 74 -13.07 -9.56 11.21
CA SER A 74 -14.49 -9.97 11.08
C SER A 74 -15.46 -9.38 12.12
N ASP A 75 -14.98 -8.58 13.07
CA ASP A 75 -15.84 -7.84 13.99
C ASP A 75 -16.30 -6.53 13.34
N ASN A 76 -17.61 -6.28 13.32
CA ASN A 76 -18.15 -4.99 12.92
C ASN A 76 -17.97 -3.98 14.05
N VAL A 77 -17.15 -2.96 13.82
CA VAL A 77 -16.80 -1.91 14.81
C VAL A 77 -17.36 -0.53 14.48
N THR A 78 -18.28 -0.47 13.51
CA THR A 78 -18.77 0.81 12.94
C THR A 78 -19.36 1.76 13.99
N GLU A 79 -20.14 1.19 14.90
CA GLU A 79 -20.86 1.91 15.96
C GLU A 79 -20.21 1.76 17.34
N GLU A 80 -19.08 1.07 17.42
CA GLU A 80 -18.36 0.86 18.67
C GLU A 80 -17.59 2.13 19.06
N PRO A 81 -17.72 2.61 20.30
CA PRO A 81 -16.97 3.76 20.75
C PRO A 81 -15.48 3.41 20.91
N TYR A 82 -14.57 4.34 20.60
CA TYR A 82 -13.13 4.10 20.64
C TYR A 82 -12.59 3.70 22.02
N ASN A 83 -13.24 4.17 23.09
CA ASN A 83 -12.92 3.81 24.46
C ASN A 83 -13.64 2.53 24.96
N GLY A 84 -14.39 1.86 24.09
CA GLY A 84 -15.04 0.59 24.38
C GLY A 84 -14.03 -0.56 24.50
N GLU A 85 -14.43 -1.62 25.19
CA GLU A 85 -13.61 -2.82 25.44
C GLU A 85 -13.12 -3.46 24.12
N ILE A 86 -14.00 -3.54 23.12
CA ILE A 86 -13.70 -4.12 21.80
C ILE A 86 -12.66 -3.28 21.06
N MET A 87 -12.83 -1.95 21.05
CA MET A 87 -12.05 -1.06 20.19
C MET A 87 -10.69 -0.68 20.78
N SER A 88 -10.61 -0.56 22.11
CA SER A 88 -9.37 -0.21 22.82
C SER A 88 -8.22 -1.19 22.54
N ASN A 89 -8.52 -2.46 22.29
CA ASN A 89 -7.54 -3.51 21.99
C ASN A 89 -7.20 -3.61 20.49
N LYS A 90 -8.00 -3.01 19.60
CA LYS A 90 -7.79 -3.06 18.14
C LYS A 90 -6.88 -1.94 17.62
N PHE A 91 -6.64 -0.89 18.41
CA PHE A 91 -5.71 0.17 18.05
C PHE A 91 -4.25 -0.27 18.16
N ILE A 92 -3.50 -0.04 17.08
CA ILE A 92 -2.08 -0.36 16.99
C ILE A 92 -1.22 0.88 16.77
N SER A 93 0.06 0.75 17.14
CA SER A 93 1.10 1.73 16.82
C SER A 93 1.88 1.25 15.60
N ILE A 94 2.05 2.13 14.62
CA ILE A 94 2.85 1.86 13.41
C ILE A 94 4.24 2.51 13.48
N SER A 95 4.50 3.35 14.49
CA SER A 95 5.77 4.08 14.68
C SER A 95 6.80 3.30 15.50
N GLY A 96 6.47 2.09 15.96
CA GLY A 96 7.34 1.26 16.80
C GLY A 96 7.37 1.65 18.27
N GLU A 97 6.75 2.78 18.66
CA GLU A 97 6.52 3.12 20.07
C GLU A 97 5.22 2.49 20.56
N GLU A 98 5.31 1.44 21.39
CA GLU A 98 4.16 0.59 21.74
C GLU A 98 3.00 1.28 22.47
N THR A 99 3.22 2.44 23.09
CA THR A 99 2.25 3.00 24.05
C THR A 99 1.70 4.40 23.73
N ARG A 100 2.36 5.19 22.88
CA ARG A 100 2.00 6.62 22.70
C ARG A 100 1.22 6.93 21.43
N ASP A 101 1.24 6.03 20.45
CA ASP A 101 0.67 6.26 19.11
C ASP A 101 -0.31 5.16 18.63
N LYS A 102 -0.98 4.47 19.57
CA LYS A 102 -2.07 3.54 19.25
C LYS A 102 -3.29 4.29 18.69
N LYS A 103 -3.26 4.56 17.39
CA LYS A 103 -4.26 5.36 16.66
C LYS A 103 -4.72 4.71 15.35
N TRP A 104 -4.05 3.64 14.95
CA TRP A 104 -4.26 2.98 13.67
C TRP A 104 -5.04 1.68 13.84
N LEU A 105 -5.82 1.34 12.82
CA LEU A 105 -6.64 0.14 12.76
C LEU A 105 -6.28 -0.64 11.50
N GLN A 106 -5.99 -1.93 11.63
CA GLN A 106 -5.81 -2.84 10.50
C GLN A 106 -7.20 -3.27 10.02
N VAL A 107 -7.73 -2.57 9.02
CA VAL A 107 -9.12 -2.75 8.58
C VAL A 107 -9.19 -3.88 7.54
N SER A 108 -10.12 -4.82 7.71
CA SER A 108 -10.39 -5.86 6.72
C SER A 108 -11.41 -5.39 5.68
N LYS A 109 -12.39 -4.57 6.08
CA LYS A 109 -13.40 -4.06 5.17
C LYS A 109 -13.93 -2.70 5.61
N LEU A 110 -14.11 -1.82 4.64
CA LEU A 110 -14.71 -0.50 4.79
C LEU A 110 -15.77 -0.32 3.70
N SER A 111 -17.01 -0.04 4.07
CA SER A 111 -18.08 0.32 3.14
C SER A 111 -18.49 1.77 3.36
N LEU A 112 -18.49 2.54 2.28
CA LEU A 112 -18.89 3.94 2.29
C LEU A 112 -20.12 4.15 1.43
N GLU A 113 -20.98 5.07 1.85
CA GLU A 113 -22.10 5.55 1.06
C GLU A 113 -21.61 6.70 0.17
N SER A 114 -21.56 6.50 -1.15
CA SER A 114 -20.95 7.42 -2.11
C SER A 114 -21.94 7.95 -3.14
N LEU A 115 -21.74 9.20 -3.54
CA LEU A 115 -22.46 9.81 -4.66
C LEU A 115 -22.03 9.18 -5.98
N THR A 116 -22.99 9.08 -6.89
CA THR A 116 -22.80 8.65 -8.27
C THR A 116 -23.42 9.66 -9.24
N LYS A 117 -23.24 9.44 -10.54
CA LYS A 117 -23.85 10.27 -11.58
C LYS A 117 -25.39 10.30 -11.52
N ASN A 118 -26.00 9.27 -10.92
CA ASN A 118 -27.44 9.14 -10.78
C ASN A 118 -27.95 9.68 -9.43
N SER A 119 -27.04 10.17 -8.58
CA SER A 119 -27.42 10.79 -7.32
C SER A 119 -28.11 12.13 -7.59
N GLY A 120 -29.23 12.33 -6.92
CA GLY A 120 -30.06 13.53 -7.03
C GLY A 120 -30.18 14.22 -5.68
N VAL A 121 -30.76 15.41 -5.69
CA VAL A 121 -31.16 16.12 -4.48
C VAL A 121 -32.67 16.19 -4.47
N ASN A 122 -33.31 15.73 -3.40
CA ASN A 122 -34.76 15.81 -3.27
C ASN A 122 -35.20 17.23 -2.83
N SER A 123 -36.51 17.47 -2.78
CA SER A 123 -37.09 18.76 -2.37
C SER A 123 -36.76 19.18 -0.93
N TYR A 124 -36.20 18.28 -0.12
CA TYR A 124 -35.76 18.53 1.26
C TYR A 124 -34.23 18.72 1.37
N ASN A 125 -33.53 18.91 0.24
CA ASN A 125 -32.07 19.00 0.15
C ASN A 125 -31.30 17.75 0.60
N ASN A 126 -31.95 16.59 0.65
CA ASN A 126 -31.28 15.32 0.94
C ASN A 126 -30.78 14.68 -0.35
N ILE A 127 -29.60 14.07 -0.28
CA ILE A 127 -29.02 13.31 -1.38
C ILE A 127 -29.73 11.97 -1.51
N THR A 128 -30.17 11.61 -2.72
CA THR A 128 -30.85 10.34 -3.03
C THR A 128 -30.05 9.52 -4.03
N ASN A 129 -30.29 8.20 -4.07
CA ASN A 129 -29.58 7.23 -4.95
C ASN A 129 -28.06 7.20 -4.71
N LEU A 130 -27.69 7.03 -3.45
CA LEU A 130 -26.30 6.76 -3.08
C LEU A 130 -25.97 5.28 -3.32
N GLU A 131 -24.73 4.99 -3.70
CA GLU A 131 -24.24 3.62 -3.86
C GLU A 131 -23.25 3.25 -2.78
N ASN A 132 -23.25 1.97 -2.39
CA ASN A 132 -22.30 1.44 -1.43
C ASN A 132 -21.02 1.04 -2.14
N VAL A 133 -19.92 1.73 -1.83
CA VAL A 133 -18.60 1.42 -2.34
C VAL A 133 -17.81 0.69 -1.26
N ASN A 134 -17.32 -0.50 -1.59
CA ASN A 134 -16.58 -1.36 -0.66
C ASN A 134 -15.08 -1.29 -0.94
N ILE A 135 -14.29 -1.14 0.12
CA ILE A 135 -12.85 -1.34 0.13
C ILE A 135 -12.60 -2.54 1.04
N SER A 136 -11.95 -3.58 0.53
CA SER A 136 -11.70 -4.80 1.30
C SER A 136 -10.25 -5.23 1.18
N TYR A 137 -9.64 -5.57 2.29
CA TYR A 137 -8.28 -6.07 2.40
C TYR A 137 -8.28 -7.48 2.98
N ASP A 138 -7.57 -8.38 2.31
CA ASP A 138 -7.31 -9.74 2.78
C ASP A 138 -5.82 -9.88 3.11
N GLU A 139 -5.52 -10.04 4.39
CA GLU A 139 -4.16 -10.14 4.92
C GLU A 139 -3.45 -11.42 4.47
N ASN A 140 -4.18 -12.53 4.31
CA ASN A 140 -3.61 -13.81 3.90
C ASN A 140 -3.14 -13.77 2.45
N THR A 141 -3.96 -13.16 1.58
CA THR A 141 -3.65 -13.05 0.15
C THR A 141 -2.88 -11.77 -0.20
N LYS A 142 -2.77 -10.82 0.73
CA LYS A 142 -2.18 -9.48 0.53
C LYS A 142 -2.87 -8.69 -0.58
N ILE A 143 -4.17 -8.92 -0.76
CA ILE A 143 -4.99 -8.31 -1.81
C ILE A 143 -5.87 -7.21 -1.24
N LEU A 144 -5.78 -6.01 -1.83
CA LEU A 144 -6.69 -4.89 -1.57
C LEU A 144 -7.60 -4.69 -2.78
N LYS A 145 -8.92 -4.74 -2.56
CA LYS A 145 -9.94 -4.43 -3.56
C LYS A 145 -10.55 -3.08 -3.23
N ILE A 146 -10.61 -2.18 -4.22
CA ILE A 146 -11.10 -0.82 -4.09
C ILE A 146 -12.28 -0.65 -5.05
N GLY A 147 -13.49 -0.73 -4.50
CA GLY A 147 -14.73 -0.76 -5.27
C GLY A 147 -14.75 -1.91 -6.29
N SER A 148 -15.48 -1.70 -7.39
CA SER A 148 -15.48 -2.59 -8.56
C SER A 148 -14.35 -2.31 -9.54
N LYS A 149 -13.59 -1.22 -9.32
CA LYS A 149 -12.65 -0.66 -10.32
C LYS A 149 -11.25 -1.26 -10.24
N LYS A 150 -10.74 -1.53 -9.03
CA LYS A 150 -9.31 -1.83 -8.83
C LYS A 150 -9.08 -2.97 -7.84
N THR A 151 -8.11 -3.82 -8.17
CA THR A 151 -7.55 -4.86 -7.29
C THR A 151 -6.03 -4.75 -7.30
N VAL A 152 -5.43 -4.77 -6.12
CA VAL A 152 -3.98 -4.60 -5.89
C VAL A 152 -3.44 -5.83 -5.16
N VAL A 153 -2.32 -6.40 -5.63
CA VAL A 153 -1.82 -7.74 -5.20
C VAL A 153 -0.47 -7.65 -4.45
N TYR A 154 -0.15 -6.49 -3.87
CA TYR A 154 1.13 -6.24 -3.19
C TYR A 154 0.97 -5.49 -1.87
N VAL A 155 -0.18 -5.61 -1.19
CA VAL A 155 -0.46 -4.84 0.03
C VAL A 155 -0.05 -5.63 1.26
N LYS A 156 1.01 -5.17 1.92
CA LYS A 156 1.51 -5.74 3.17
C LYS A 156 0.63 -5.36 4.37
N HIS A 157 0.22 -4.10 4.44
CA HIS A 157 -0.65 -3.59 5.49
C HIS A 157 -1.60 -2.52 4.95
N PHE A 158 -2.79 -2.45 5.54
CA PHE A 158 -3.84 -1.47 5.20
C PHE A 158 -4.39 -0.89 6.51
N TYR A 159 -3.82 0.24 6.91
CA TYR A 159 -4.15 0.91 8.14
C TYR A 159 -5.04 2.13 7.89
N VAL A 160 -6.01 2.28 8.79
CA VAL A 160 -6.94 3.40 8.80
C VAL A 160 -6.93 4.03 10.18
N GLN A 161 -6.93 5.35 10.22
CA GLN A 161 -7.08 6.15 11.42
C GLN A 161 -8.27 7.10 11.23
N PRO A 162 -9.34 6.99 12.02
CA PRO A 162 -10.43 7.97 12.02
C PRO A 162 -9.96 9.36 12.46
N LEU A 163 -10.55 10.42 11.91
CA LEU A 163 -10.15 11.79 12.28
C LEU A 163 -10.78 12.31 13.59
N ASN A 164 -11.85 11.67 14.05
CA ASN A 164 -12.61 12.04 15.25
C ASN A 164 -12.17 11.29 16.52
N LEU A 165 -10.94 10.78 16.58
CA LEU A 165 -10.45 9.99 17.73
C LEU A 165 -10.55 10.73 19.07
N ASN A 166 -10.39 12.05 19.04
CA ASN A 166 -10.40 12.91 20.24
C ASN A 166 -11.75 13.61 20.45
N ASP A 167 -12.76 13.33 19.62
CA ASP A 167 -14.06 13.98 19.69
C ASP A 167 -14.95 13.29 20.72
N ASN A 168 -15.93 14.03 21.27
CA ASN A 168 -16.94 13.47 22.16
C ASN A 168 -17.81 12.38 21.49
N ASN A 169 -17.92 12.42 20.15
CA ASN A 169 -18.59 11.39 19.36
C ASN A 169 -17.54 10.45 18.75
N ASN A 170 -17.14 9.46 19.54
CA ASN A 170 -15.94 8.66 19.33
C ASN A 170 -16.21 7.36 18.56
N LYS A 171 -17.02 7.40 17.50
CA LYS A 171 -17.36 6.24 16.65
C LYS A 171 -16.85 6.40 15.22
N ILE A 172 -16.60 5.31 14.52
CA ILE A 172 -16.14 5.35 13.12
C ILE A 172 -17.22 5.95 12.21
N SER A 173 -18.48 5.56 12.37
CA SER A 173 -19.59 6.04 11.52
C SER A 173 -19.74 7.55 11.50
N THR A 174 -19.36 8.22 12.59
CA THR A 174 -19.49 9.68 12.75
C THR A 174 -18.23 10.44 12.33
N SER A 175 -17.21 9.73 11.85
CA SER A 175 -15.95 10.34 11.42
C SER A 175 -16.16 11.16 10.15
N LYS A 176 -15.61 12.37 10.11
CA LYS A 176 -15.69 13.26 8.93
C LYS A 176 -14.61 12.98 7.88
N GLY A 177 -13.77 11.99 8.12
CA GLY A 177 -12.69 11.63 7.24
C GLY A 177 -11.80 10.57 7.87
N LEU A 178 -10.88 10.07 7.06
CA LEU A 178 -9.97 9.00 7.42
C LEU A 178 -8.56 9.37 6.99
N LYS A 179 -7.60 8.97 7.81
CA LYS A 179 -6.19 8.92 7.45
C LYS A 179 -5.85 7.48 7.09
N PHE A 180 -5.13 7.30 6.00
CA PHE A 180 -4.72 6.01 5.47
C PHE A 180 -3.21 5.87 5.58
N ASN A 181 -2.74 4.70 6.00
CA ASN A 181 -1.36 4.28 5.88
C ASN A 181 -1.32 2.89 5.26
N ILE A 182 -0.79 2.78 4.05
CA ILE A 182 -0.78 1.54 3.28
C ILE A 182 0.65 1.21 2.94
N ILE A 183 1.07 0.00 3.27
CA ILE A 183 2.43 -0.48 3.02
C ILE A 183 2.35 -1.48 1.88
N LEU A 184 3.04 -1.19 0.78
CA LEU A 184 3.19 -2.08 -0.36
C LEU A 184 4.53 -2.82 -0.26
N GLU A 185 4.55 -4.09 -0.63
CA GLU A 185 5.73 -4.96 -0.56
C GLU A 185 5.85 -5.83 -1.80
N LYS A 186 7.04 -5.86 -2.40
CA LYS A 186 7.36 -6.77 -3.50
C LYS A 186 8.74 -7.39 -3.31
N ASN A 187 8.83 -8.70 -3.51
CA ASN A 187 10.09 -9.45 -3.47
C ASN A 187 10.56 -9.77 -4.89
N LYS A 188 11.84 -9.50 -5.17
CA LYS A 188 12.53 -9.95 -6.38
C LYS A 188 14.02 -10.06 -6.12
N SER A 189 14.65 -11.10 -6.68
CA SER A 189 16.10 -11.32 -6.58
C SER A 189 16.63 -11.35 -5.14
N GLY A 190 15.84 -11.93 -4.22
CA GLY A 190 16.21 -12.08 -2.81
C GLY A 190 16.17 -10.78 -1.99
N LYS A 191 15.63 -9.69 -2.55
CA LYS A 191 15.42 -8.43 -1.84
C LYS A 191 13.93 -8.13 -1.75
N THR A 192 13.49 -7.78 -0.56
CA THR A 192 12.17 -7.21 -0.31
C THR A 192 12.28 -5.69 -0.40
N ILE A 193 11.43 -5.08 -1.21
CA ILE A 193 11.32 -3.63 -1.32
C ILE A 193 9.92 -3.25 -0.86
N GLU A 194 9.88 -2.27 0.04
CA GLU A 194 8.66 -1.71 0.59
C GLU A 194 8.48 -0.26 0.12
N TYR A 195 7.22 0.12 -0.02
CA TYR A 195 6.83 1.50 -0.28
C TYR A 195 5.58 1.84 0.53
N THR A 196 5.65 2.90 1.32
CA THR A 196 4.54 3.33 2.19
C THR A 196 3.88 4.57 1.60
N ILE A 197 2.54 4.58 1.60
CA ILE A 197 1.74 5.77 1.36
C ILE A 197 1.01 6.18 2.64
N ASP A 198 1.05 7.47 2.93
CA ASP A 198 0.33 8.11 4.04
C ASP A 198 -0.41 9.32 3.46
N PHE A 199 -1.74 9.33 3.60
CA PHE A 199 -2.56 10.45 3.15
C PHE A 199 -3.84 10.56 3.99
N THR A 200 -4.41 11.76 4.03
CA THR A 200 -5.65 12.05 4.76
C THR A 200 -6.72 12.50 3.78
N VAL A 201 -7.94 12.02 3.96
CA VAL A 201 -9.09 12.42 3.15
C VAL A 201 -10.27 12.75 4.04
N THR A 202 -10.87 13.91 3.81
CA THR A 202 -12.13 14.33 4.44
C THR A 202 -13.29 14.07 3.50
N PHE A 203 -14.41 13.58 4.03
CA PHE A 203 -15.63 13.39 3.26
C PHE A 203 -16.24 14.76 2.97
N ARG A 204 -16.68 14.98 1.71
CA ARG A 204 -17.17 16.30 1.28
C ARG A 204 -18.68 16.45 1.42
N ASN A 205 -19.41 15.34 1.40
CA ASN A 205 -20.86 15.32 1.25
C ASN A 205 -21.56 14.89 2.55
N ILE A 206 -21.05 15.36 3.70
CA ILE A 206 -21.56 15.08 5.05
C ILE A 206 -22.63 16.09 5.45
#